data_AF-A0A968MIW8-F1
#
_entry.id   AF-A0A968MIW8-F1
#
_cell.length_a   1.000
_cell.length_b   1.000
_cell.length_c   1.000
_cell.angle_alpha   90.00
_cell.angle_beta   90.00
_cell.angle_gamma   90.00
#
_symmetry.space_group_name_H-M   'P 1'
#
loop_
_entity.id
_entity.type
_entity.pdbx_description
1 polymer ?
#
loop_
_entity_poly.entity_id
_entity_poly.type
_entity_poly.pdbx_seq_one_letter_code
_entity_poly.pdbx_strand_id
1 'polypeptide(L)'
;MKTKSIPFPSLRKHEDIQKKYEKNKKILDEALDHALSAEFKINMYAKVDINISGGIIRASKELFSTVMILGFSPKKDFFGKIAGNILDNVVENFKGLILVYRPLHPLNIVRNIHIVLPRYAEKEPGMADWFERTDRLANVLASNVHFYGNKQTIFSIKDYLTQIKSKNQGQFKEN
;
A
#
# COMPACT_ATOMS: atom_id res chain seq x y z
N MET A 1 -3.86 -3.26 57.48
CA MET A 1 -2.63 -3.51 56.70
C MET A 1 -3.03 -3.60 55.22
N LYS A 2 -2.94 -2.51 54.45
CA LYS A 2 -3.29 -2.50 53.02
C LYS A 2 -2.07 -2.97 52.21
N THR A 3 -2.11 -4.19 51.71
CA THR A 3 -1.13 -4.69 50.74
C THR A 3 -1.32 -3.91 49.43
N LYS A 4 -0.44 -2.92 49.18
CA LYS A 4 -0.29 -2.36 47.83
C LYS A 4 0.29 -3.45 46.95
N SER A 5 -0.55 -4.08 46.12
CA SER A 5 -0.08 -4.93 45.04
C SER A 5 0.73 -4.05 44.09
N ILE A 6 2.03 -4.33 43.97
CA ILE A 6 2.87 -3.69 42.96
C ILE A 6 2.63 -4.50 41.68
N PRO A 7 2.01 -3.94 40.63
CA PRO A 7 1.69 -4.73 39.45
C PRO A 7 2.99 -5.14 38.76
N PHE A 8 3.18 -6.46 38.60
CA PHE A 8 4.33 -7.08 37.96
C PHE A 8 4.55 -6.48 36.55
N PRO A 9 5.79 -6.17 36.14
CA PRO A 9 6.08 -5.55 34.84
C PRO A 9 5.55 -6.32 33.63
N SER A 10 5.38 -7.66 33.74
CA SER A 10 4.79 -8.51 32.71
C SER A 10 3.29 -8.26 32.53
N LEU A 11 2.53 -8.13 33.62
CA LEU A 11 1.10 -7.86 33.59
C LEU A 11 0.79 -6.49 32.98
N ARG A 12 1.59 -5.46 33.29
CA ARG A 12 1.46 -4.13 32.66
C ARG A 12 1.67 -4.21 31.14
N LYS A 13 2.71 -4.92 30.69
CA LYS A 13 2.94 -5.13 29.25
C LYS A 13 1.78 -5.85 28.56
N HIS A 14 1.17 -6.85 29.21
CA HIS A 14 -0.02 -7.53 28.68
C HIS A 14 -1.24 -6.60 28.61
N GLU A 15 -1.50 -5.82 29.66
CA GLU A 15 -2.60 -4.83 29.66
C GLU A 15 -2.39 -3.74 28.59
N ASP A 16 -1.15 -3.29 28.38
CA ASP A 16 -0.82 -2.29 27.37
C ASP A 16 -0.99 -2.85 25.94
N ILE A 17 -0.62 -4.11 25.71
CA ILE A 17 -0.85 -4.81 24.43
C ILE A 17 -2.36 -4.95 24.18
N GLN A 18 -3.12 -5.36 25.19
CA GLN A 18 -4.58 -5.52 25.09
C GLN A 18 -5.28 -4.20 24.78
N LYS A 19 -4.94 -3.12 25.49
CA LYS A 19 -5.50 -1.78 25.22
C LYS A 19 -5.18 -1.30 23.80
N LYS A 20 -3.95 -1.55 23.33
CA LYS A 20 -3.54 -1.19 21.96
C LYS A 20 -4.27 -2.02 20.91
N TYR A 21 -4.50 -3.30 21.19
CA TYR A 21 -5.30 -4.18 20.34
C TYR A 21 -6.75 -3.70 20.24
N GLU A 22 -7.40 -3.39 21.37
CA GLU A 22 -8.77 -2.88 21.40
C GLU A 22 -8.91 -1.54 20.68
N LYS A 23 -7.95 -0.63 20.89
CA LYS A 23 -7.91 0.64 20.17
C LYS A 23 -7.81 0.45 18.65
N ASN A 24 -6.91 -0.43 18.20
CA ASN A 24 -6.74 -0.70 16.78
C ASN A 24 -7.95 -1.42 16.19
N LYS A 25 -8.59 -2.31 16.96
CA LYS A 25 -9.83 -2.96 16.57
C LYS A 25 -10.95 -1.96 16.32
N LYS A 26 -11.07 -0.93 17.16
CA LYS A 26 -12.05 0.15 16.93
C LYS A 26 -11.82 0.89 15.60
N ILE A 27 -10.55 1.19 15.26
CA ILE A 27 -10.20 1.82 13.98
C ILE A 27 -10.56 0.90 12.80
N LEU A 28 -10.36 -0.41 12.96
CA LEU A 28 -10.78 -1.40 11.97
C LEU A 28 -12.30 -1.41 11.83
N ASP A 29 -13.05 -1.46 12.93
CA ASP A 29 -14.52 -1.46 12.92
C ASP A 29 -15.08 -0.21 12.19
N GLU A 30 -14.53 0.98 12.43
CA GLU A 30 -14.89 2.20 11.70
C GLU A 30 -14.61 2.08 10.18
N ALA A 31 -13.48 1.46 9.80
CA ALA A 31 -13.15 1.22 8.40
C ALA A 31 -14.08 0.18 7.74
N LEU A 32 -14.54 -0.83 8.50
CA LEU A 32 -15.51 -1.81 8.04
C LEU A 32 -16.84 -1.14 7.70
N ASP A 33 -17.35 -0.29 8.60
CA ASP A 33 -18.62 0.41 8.40
C ASP A 33 -18.60 1.23 7.10
N HIS A 34 -17.49 1.95 6.86
CA HIS A 34 -17.28 2.67 5.61
C HIS A 34 -17.24 1.75 4.39
N ALA A 35 -16.57 0.61 4.47
CA ALA A 35 -16.44 -0.30 3.34
C ALA A 35 -17.72 -1.07 3.01
N LEU A 36 -18.47 -1.50 4.03
CA LEU A 36 -19.76 -2.17 3.86
C LEU A 36 -20.77 -1.23 3.22
N SER A 37 -20.71 0.07 3.53
CA SER A 37 -21.54 1.09 2.87
C SER A 37 -21.27 1.22 1.36
N ALA A 38 -20.10 0.80 0.90
CA ALA A 38 -19.69 0.78 -0.50
C ALA A 38 -19.75 -0.63 -1.13
N GLU A 39 -20.45 -1.57 -0.48
CA GLU A 39 -20.65 -2.96 -0.93
C GLU A 39 -19.36 -3.77 -1.17
N PHE A 40 -18.25 -3.38 -0.55
CA PHE A 40 -17.01 -4.15 -0.62
C PHE A 40 -17.00 -5.31 0.37
N LYS A 41 -16.61 -6.50 -0.09
CA LYS A 41 -16.27 -7.62 0.80
C LYS A 41 -14.93 -7.34 1.47
N ILE A 42 -14.96 -7.01 2.76
CA ILE A 42 -13.75 -6.78 3.56
C ILE A 42 -13.66 -7.81 4.68
N ASN A 43 -12.50 -8.45 4.77
CA ASN A 43 -12.11 -9.26 5.93
C ASN A 43 -11.03 -8.49 6.70
N MET A 44 -11.28 -8.25 7.99
CA MET A 44 -10.34 -7.52 8.84
C MET A 44 -9.58 -8.47 9.75
N TYR A 45 -8.28 -8.23 9.89
CA TYR A 45 -7.40 -9.04 10.71
C TYR A 45 -6.56 -8.15 11.62
N ALA A 46 -6.65 -8.41 12.92
CA ALA A 46 -5.75 -7.85 13.92
C ALA A 46 -4.99 -9.01 14.56
N LYS A 47 -3.65 -8.96 14.55
CA LYS A 47 -2.79 -10.02 15.08
C LYS A 47 -1.71 -9.40 15.95
N VAL A 48 -1.41 -10.05 17.08
CA VAL A 48 -0.25 -9.72 17.90
C VAL A 48 0.92 -10.57 17.39
N ASP A 49 2.03 -9.91 17.07
CA ASP A 49 3.21 -10.56 16.52
C ASP A 49 4.49 -9.98 17.13
N ILE A 50 5.55 -10.78 17.12
CA ILE A 50 6.89 -10.41 17.61
C ILE A 50 7.48 -9.31 16.71
N ASN A 51 7.18 -9.35 15.41
CA ASN A 51 7.60 -8.34 14.45
C ASN A 51 6.46 -7.98 13.49
N ILE A 52 6.22 -6.68 13.30
CA ILE A 52 5.22 -6.12 12.39
C ILE A 52 5.44 -6.63 10.95
N SER A 53 6.66 -6.58 10.40
CA SER A 53 6.90 -7.01 9.01
C SER A 53 6.68 -8.51 8.84
N GLY A 54 7.16 -9.33 9.78
CA GLY A 54 6.94 -10.77 9.80
C GLY A 54 5.45 -11.14 9.92
N GLY A 55 4.70 -10.41 10.75
CA GLY A 55 3.26 -10.57 10.89
C GLY A 55 2.51 -10.23 9.59
N ILE A 56 2.84 -9.11 8.94
CA ILE A 56 2.28 -8.70 7.65
C ILE A 56 2.55 -9.76 6.58
N ILE A 57 3.78 -10.26 6.47
CA ILE A 57 4.16 -11.25 5.45
C ILE A 57 3.52 -12.62 5.70
N ARG A 58 3.37 -13.03 6.96
CA ARG A 58 2.62 -14.27 7.27
C ARG A 58 1.16 -14.10 6.92
N ALA A 59 0.53 -13.00 7.34
CA ALA A 59 -0.86 -12.71 7.01
C ALA A 59 -1.09 -12.66 5.49
N SER A 60 -0.19 -12.03 4.73
CA SER A 60 -0.32 -11.96 3.27
C SER A 60 -0.26 -13.35 2.61
N LYS A 61 0.54 -14.27 3.17
CA LYS A 61 0.61 -15.67 2.70
C LYS A 61 -0.63 -16.47 3.11
N GLU A 62 -1.07 -16.34 4.37
CA GLU A 62 -2.29 -16.98 4.90
C GLU A 62 -3.54 -16.56 4.08
N LEU A 63 -3.57 -15.31 3.60
CA LEU A 63 -4.65 -14.73 2.82
C LEU A 63 -4.47 -14.82 1.30
N PHE A 64 -3.39 -15.45 0.81
CA PHE A 64 -3.05 -15.53 -0.62
C PHE A 64 -3.12 -14.16 -1.34
N SER A 65 -2.64 -13.11 -0.67
CA SER A 65 -2.71 -11.74 -1.18
C SER A 65 -1.78 -11.56 -2.39
N THR A 66 -2.32 -11.03 -3.49
CA THR A 66 -1.56 -10.71 -4.72
C THR A 66 -1.10 -9.26 -4.78
N VAL A 67 -1.75 -8.39 -4.01
CA VAL A 67 -1.44 -6.96 -3.91
C VAL A 67 -1.41 -6.54 -2.46
N MET A 68 -0.42 -5.74 -2.10
CA MET A 68 -0.30 -5.12 -0.77
C MET A 68 -0.29 -3.61 -0.92
N ILE A 69 -1.18 -2.92 -0.18
CA ILE A 69 -1.21 -1.47 -0.11
C ILE A 69 -0.68 -1.04 1.25
N LEU A 70 0.36 -0.21 1.25
CA LEU A 70 1.02 0.30 2.46
C LEU A 70 0.89 1.83 2.52
N GLY A 71 0.57 2.36 3.69
CA GLY A 71 0.57 3.80 3.93
C GLY A 71 1.99 4.35 4.12
N PHE A 72 2.25 5.54 3.60
CA PHE A 72 3.51 6.27 3.77
C PHE A 72 3.30 7.57 4.55
N SER A 73 4.05 7.78 5.64
CA SER A 73 3.92 8.96 6.51
C SER A 73 5.29 9.61 6.80
N PRO A 74 5.57 10.85 6.37
CA PRO A 74 6.90 11.45 6.53
C PRO A 74 7.21 11.96 7.95
N LYS A 75 6.25 11.91 8.89
CA LYS A 75 6.49 12.42 10.25
C LYS A 75 7.55 11.54 10.95
N LYS A 76 8.49 12.22 11.59
CA LYS A 76 9.87 11.80 11.89
C LYS A 76 10.10 10.54 12.75
N ASP A 77 9.09 9.85 13.27
CA ASP A 77 9.32 8.76 14.24
C ASP A 77 9.04 7.34 13.70
N PHE A 78 8.50 7.20 12.49
CA PHE A 78 8.29 5.87 11.88
C PHE A 78 9.27 5.58 10.73
N PHE A 79 9.83 6.60 10.08
CA PHE A 79 10.51 6.45 8.78
C PHE A 79 12.03 6.63 8.76
N GLY A 80 12.70 6.98 9.87
CA GLY A 80 14.16 7.12 9.87
C GLY A 80 14.93 5.79 9.91
N LYS A 81 14.37 4.75 10.55
CA LYS A 81 15.01 3.43 10.72
C LYS A 81 14.03 2.24 10.68
N ILE A 82 12.73 2.46 10.90
CA ILE A 82 11.73 1.39 11.08
C ILE A 82 10.93 1.13 9.80
N ALA A 83 10.56 2.17 9.04
CA ALA A 83 9.91 1.99 7.74
C ALA A 83 10.85 1.49 6.64
N GLY A 84 12.17 1.78 6.73
CA GLY A 84 13.18 1.08 5.93
C GLY A 84 13.06 -0.42 6.21
N ASN A 85 13.32 -0.85 7.45
CA ASN A 85 13.23 -2.27 7.79
C ASN A 85 11.88 -2.93 7.45
N ILE A 86 10.72 -2.29 7.66
CA ILE A 86 9.44 -2.91 7.32
C ILE A 86 9.21 -2.96 5.81
N LEU A 87 9.41 -1.85 5.09
CA LEU A 87 9.23 -1.80 3.65
C LEU A 87 10.24 -2.70 2.94
N ASP A 88 11.52 -2.64 3.34
CA ASP A 88 12.59 -3.48 2.81
C ASP A 88 12.27 -4.96 3.04
N ASN A 89 11.88 -5.36 4.26
CA ASN A 89 11.44 -6.74 4.51
C ASN A 89 10.23 -7.12 3.67
N VAL A 90 9.27 -6.21 3.45
CA VAL A 90 8.10 -6.50 2.63
C VAL A 90 8.49 -6.66 1.17
N VAL A 91 9.30 -5.76 0.62
CA VAL A 91 9.82 -5.81 -0.74
C VAL A 91 10.63 -7.09 -0.99
N GLU A 92 11.42 -7.52 -0.01
CA GLU A 92 12.22 -8.74 -0.11
C GLU A 92 11.38 -10.02 -0.03
N ASN A 93 10.27 -10.03 0.71
CA ASN A 93 9.57 -11.27 1.07
C ASN A 93 8.16 -11.42 0.48
N PHE A 94 7.56 -10.34 -0.03
CA PHE A 94 6.24 -10.37 -0.67
C PHE A 94 6.38 -10.55 -2.19
N LYS A 95 5.78 -11.61 -2.73
CA LYS A 95 5.89 -11.98 -4.15
C LYS A 95 4.75 -11.42 -5.02
N GLY A 96 4.26 -10.24 -4.70
CA GLY A 96 3.15 -9.59 -5.40
C GLY A 96 3.36 -8.09 -5.57
N LEU A 97 2.37 -7.40 -6.10
CA LEU A 97 2.45 -5.96 -6.32
C LEU A 97 2.39 -5.20 -4.99
N ILE A 98 3.41 -4.39 -4.72
CA ILE A 98 3.44 -3.51 -3.54
C ILE A 98 3.10 -2.09 -4.01
N LEU A 99 2.04 -1.52 -3.44
CA LEU A 99 1.64 -0.14 -3.65
C LEU A 99 1.90 0.65 -2.38
N VAL A 100 2.77 1.65 -2.48
CA VAL A 100 3.06 2.56 -1.36
C VAL A 100 2.30 3.86 -1.60
N TYR A 101 1.37 4.17 -0.71
CA TYR A 101 0.44 5.29 -0.88
C TYR A 101 0.63 6.37 0.19
N ARG A 102 0.79 7.61 -0.26
CA ARG A 102 0.79 8.81 0.58
C ARG A 102 -0.35 9.74 0.14
N PRO A 103 -1.45 9.85 0.90
CA PRO A 103 -2.47 10.85 0.58
C PRO A 103 -1.92 12.25 0.83
N LEU A 104 -1.89 13.07 -0.21
CA LEU A 104 -1.65 14.52 -0.11
C LEU A 104 -2.95 15.31 -0.27
N HIS A 105 -3.84 14.79 -1.13
CA HIS A 105 -5.15 15.35 -1.42
C HIS A 105 -6.17 14.21 -1.60
N PRO A 106 -7.47 14.49 -1.43
CA PRO A 106 -8.53 13.55 -1.78
C PRO A 106 -8.40 13.07 -3.24
N LEU A 107 -8.63 11.78 -3.49
CA LEU A 107 -8.48 11.20 -4.84
C LEU A 107 -9.50 11.77 -5.84
N ASN A 108 -10.69 12.17 -5.38
CA ASN A 108 -11.77 12.66 -6.24
C ASN A 108 -11.48 14.00 -6.93
N ILE A 109 -10.44 14.73 -6.52
CA ILE A 109 -10.03 15.99 -7.16
C ILE A 109 -8.77 15.84 -8.03
N VAL A 110 -8.22 14.63 -8.14
CA VAL A 110 -7.09 14.36 -9.03
C VAL A 110 -7.58 14.45 -10.47
N ARG A 111 -6.92 15.30 -11.27
CA ARG A 111 -7.22 15.49 -12.71
C ARG A 111 -6.11 14.95 -13.62
N ASN A 112 -4.88 14.92 -13.12
CA ASN A 112 -3.71 14.47 -13.86
C ASN A 112 -2.91 13.49 -13.00
N ILE A 113 -2.63 12.33 -13.56
CA ILE A 113 -1.79 11.29 -12.98
C ILE A 113 -0.45 11.32 -13.72
N HIS A 114 0.62 11.63 -13.01
CA HIS A 114 1.97 11.64 -13.55
C HIS A 114 2.69 10.35 -13.14
N ILE A 115 3.12 9.57 -14.13
CA ILE A 115 3.79 8.28 -13.96
C ILE A 115 5.25 8.46 -14.39
N VAL A 116 6.16 8.29 -13.44
CA VAL A 116 7.60 8.35 -13.68
C VAL A 116 8.14 6.94 -13.75
N LEU A 117 8.67 6.58 -14.92
CA LEU A 117 9.16 5.26 -15.28
C LEU A 117 10.68 5.21 -15.07
N PRO A 118 11.19 4.34 -14.18
CA PRO A 118 12.63 4.10 -14.09
C PRO A 118 13.15 3.45 -15.39
N ARG A 119 14.47 3.50 -15.58
CA ARG A 119 15.11 2.79 -16.70
C ARG A 119 14.78 1.30 -16.57
N TYR A 120 14.41 0.67 -17.68
CA TYR A 120 14.05 -0.74 -17.73
C TYR A 120 12.73 -1.12 -17.04
N ALA A 121 11.86 -0.15 -16.73
CA ALA A 121 10.52 -0.44 -16.19
C ALA A 121 9.73 -1.40 -17.10
N GLU A 122 9.97 -1.37 -18.41
CA GLU A 122 9.37 -2.28 -19.38
C GLU A 122 9.80 -3.76 -19.19
N LYS A 123 10.89 -4.00 -18.45
CA LYS A 123 11.45 -5.34 -18.18
C LYS A 123 11.06 -5.86 -16.80
N GLU A 124 10.34 -5.07 -16.00
CA GLU A 124 9.94 -5.52 -14.67
C GLU A 124 8.94 -6.68 -14.75
N PRO A 125 9.17 -7.76 -13.99
CA PRO A 125 8.14 -8.76 -13.77
C PRO A 125 6.91 -8.12 -13.15
N GLY A 126 5.74 -8.28 -13.78
CA GLY A 126 4.50 -7.64 -13.31
C GLY A 126 4.27 -6.23 -13.86
N MET A 127 5.03 -5.79 -14.87
CA MET A 127 4.78 -4.53 -15.59
C MET A 127 3.32 -4.37 -15.99
N ALA A 128 2.74 -5.39 -16.65
CA ALA A 128 1.35 -5.38 -17.05
C ALA A 128 0.38 -5.17 -15.87
N ASP A 129 0.62 -5.83 -14.72
CA ASP A 129 -0.28 -5.80 -13.57
C ASP A 129 -0.41 -4.41 -12.96
N TRP A 130 0.71 -3.71 -12.77
CA TRP A 130 0.68 -2.37 -12.19
C TRP A 130 0.21 -1.32 -13.20
N PHE A 131 0.49 -1.51 -14.49
CA PHE A 131 -0.03 -0.67 -15.56
C PHE A 131 -1.55 -0.75 -15.67
N GLU A 132 -2.12 -1.96 -15.74
CA GLU A 132 -3.58 -2.16 -15.83
C GLU A 132 -4.30 -1.51 -14.64
N ARG A 133 -3.75 -1.65 -13.43
CA ARG A 133 -4.31 -1.02 -12.23
C ARG A 133 -4.24 0.50 -12.28
N THR A 134 -3.15 1.04 -12.79
CA THR A 134 -2.98 2.49 -12.94
C THR A 134 -3.92 3.05 -14.01
N ASP A 135 -4.10 2.33 -15.12
CA ASP A 135 -5.07 2.67 -16.17
C ASP A 135 -6.50 2.65 -15.63
N ARG A 136 -6.85 1.58 -14.89
CA ARG A 136 -8.15 1.47 -14.24
C ARG A 136 -8.39 2.61 -13.24
N LEU A 137 -7.38 2.96 -12.45
CA LEU A 137 -7.45 4.09 -11.52
C LEU A 137 -7.69 5.41 -12.27
N ALA A 138 -6.96 5.66 -13.36
CA ALA A 138 -7.16 6.84 -14.20
C ALA A 138 -8.58 6.91 -14.78
N ASN A 139 -9.11 5.78 -15.26
CA ASN A 139 -10.47 5.68 -15.77
C ASN A 139 -11.52 5.99 -14.69
N VAL A 140 -11.37 5.42 -13.49
CA VAL A 140 -12.28 5.68 -12.35
C VAL A 140 -12.25 7.14 -11.93
N LEU A 141 -11.08 7.78 -12.00
CA LEU A 141 -10.90 9.18 -11.62
C LEU A 141 -11.19 10.18 -12.76
N ALA A 142 -11.51 9.70 -13.97
CA ALA A 142 -11.59 10.52 -15.18
C ALA A 142 -10.38 11.48 -15.31
N SER A 143 -9.18 10.96 -15.03
CA SER A 143 -7.93 11.71 -15.00
C SER A 143 -7.11 11.48 -16.27
N ASN A 144 -6.39 12.53 -16.71
CA ASN A 144 -5.38 12.40 -17.75
C ASN A 144 -4.14 11.69 -17.20
N VAL A 145 -3.48 10.89 -18.03
CA VAL A 145 -2.25 10.18 -17.66
C VAL A 145 -1.06 10.77 -18.43
N HIS A 146 0.03 11.05 -17.73
CA HIS A 146 1.27 11.57 -18.31
C HIS A 146 2.43 10.65 -17.94
N PHE A 147 3.16 10.17 -18.94
CA PHE A 147 4.31 9.27 -18.76
C PHE A 147 5.63 10.02 -18.93
N TYR A 148 6.55 9.78 -18.01
CA TYR A 148 7.90 10.34 -18.00
C TYR A 148 8.90 9.23 -17.84
N GLY A 149 10.00 9.25 -18.58
CA GLY A 149 11.01 8.19 -18.51
C GLY A 149 12.04 8.29 -19.62
N ASN A 150 12.92 7.31 -19.69
CA ASN A 150 13.87 7.23 -20.78
C ASN A 150 13.17 6.86 -22.10
N LYS A 151 13.70 7.36 -23.23
CA LYS A 151 13.21 7.08 -24.59
C LYS A 151 12.86 5.62 -24.84
N GLN A 152 13.76 4.70 -24.48
CA GLN A 152 13.56 3.27 -24.71
C GLN A 152 12.33 2.75 -23.97
N THR A 153 12.24 3.07 -22.68
CA THR A 153 11.11 2.67 -21.83
C THR A 153 9.82 3.29 -22.31
N ILE A 154 9.79 4.59 -22.60
CA ILE A 154 8.61 5.28 -23.14
C ILE A 154 8.12 4.62 -24.43
N PHE A 155 9.01 4.30 -25.36
CA PHE A 155 8.66 3.64 -26.61
C PHE A 155 8.00 2.29 -26.36
N SER A 156 8.62 1.44 -25.52
CA SER A 156 8.07 0.13 -25.17
C SER A 156 6.72 0.22 -24.46
N ILE A 157 6.53 1.20 -23.57
CA ILE A 157 5.25 1.43 -22.91
C ILE A 157 4.18 1.91 -23.90
N LYS A 158 4.54 2.78 -24.84
CA LYS A 158 3.60 3.26 -25.88
C LYS A 158 3.11 2.12 -26.76
N ASP A 159 4.01 1.23 -27.17
CA ASP A 159 3.66 0.04 -27.95
C ASP A 159 2.71 -0.88 -27.16
N TYR A 160 3.01 -1.10 -25.89
CA TYR A 160 2.15 -1.89 -24.99
C TYR A 160 0.74 -1.28 -24.84
N LEU A 161 0.66 0.03 -24.59
CA LEU A 161 -0.63 0.74 -24.45
C LEU A 161 -1.49 0.65 -25.71
N THR A 162 -0.85 0.65 -26.88
CA THR A 162 -1.53 0.50 -28.18
C THR A 162 -2.12 -0.90 -28.34
N GLN A 163 -1.41 -1.94 -27.88
CA GLN A 163 -1.88 -3.33 -27.94
C GLN A 163 -3.10 -3.57 -27.05
N ILE A 164 -3.12 -2.99 -25.85
CA ILE A 164 -4.23 -3.16 -24.90
C ILE A 164 -5.43 -2.23 -25.18
N LYS A 165 -5.38 -1.42 -26.25
CA LYS A 165 -6.40 -0.42 -26.60
C LYS A 165 -6.82 0.45 -25.41
N SER A 166 -5.86 0.85 -24.57
CA SER A 166 -6.17 1.71 -23.43
C SER A 166 -6.83 3.00 -23.92
N LYS A 167 -7.92 3.40 -23.25
CA LYS A 167 -8.60 4.69 -23.51
C LYS A 167 -7.72 5.88 -23.13
N ASN A 168 -6.75 5.67 -22.25
CA ASN A 168 -5.80 6.68 -21.82
C ASN A 168 -4.60 6.66 -22.77
N GLN A 169 -4.73 7.37 -23.89
CA GLN A 169 -3.60 7.73 -24.75
C GLN A 169 -2.76 8.78 -24.02
N GLY A 170 -2.01 8.33 -23.01
CA GLY A 170 -1.28 9.22 -22.12
C GLY A 170 -0.31 10.12 -22.88
N GLN A 171 -0.05 11.32 -22.35
CA GLN A 171 0.93 12.21 -22.94
C GLN A 171 2.33 11.77 -22.52
N PHE A 172 3.21 11.52 -23.49
CA PHE A 172 4.58 11.09 -23.23
C PHE A 172 5.53 12.29 -23.26
N LYS A 173 6.34 12.44 -22.21
CA LYS A 173 7.39 13.47 -22.13
C LYS A 173 8.72 12.80 -21.84
N GLU A 174 9.72 13.11 -22.66
CA GLU A 174 11.10 12.68 -22.45
C GLU A 174 11.75 13.54 -21.35
N ASN A 175 12.62 12.92 -20.55
CA ASN A 175 13.53 13.59 -19.63
C ASN A 175 14.96 13.58 -20.19
#